data_AF-A0A7V0SDY5-F1
#
_entry.id   AF-A0A7V0SDY5-F1
#
_cell.length_a   1.000
_cell.length_b   1.000
_cell.length_c   1.000
_cell.angle_alpha   90.00
_cell.angle_beta   90.00
_cell.angle_gamma   90.00
#
_symmetry.space_group_name_H-M   'P 1'
#
loop_
_entity.id
_entity.type
_entity.pdbx_description
1 polymer ?
#
loop_
_entity_poly.entity_id
_entity_poly.type
_entity_poly.pdbx_seq_one_letter_code
_entity_poly.pdbx_strand_id
1 'polypeptide(L)'
;MSMFGQVYVKNSQYKIKGDFHHLTPNMPIRDADDGWKLLGVTNPRDMTYIHSYGGEAVFFESLSKGKLLASRCDNPKCEYKGSVYQPFRIHCPDCLGKNSVLDMTDIARKTSKIHTFMMCERSGAFNMLNKPIKFINIEFDGVCTILMSYLSVGDPVI
;
A
#
# COMPACT_ATOMS: atom_id res chain seq x y z
N MET A 1 6.74 31.56 -9.24
CA MET A 1 5.54 30.72 -9.10
C MET A 1 6.02 29.30 -8.90
N SER A 2 5.59 28.62 -7.84
CA SER A 2 5.85 27.17 -7.67
C SER A 2 5.26 26.44 -8.88
N MET A 3 6.01 25.47 -9.41
CA MET A 3 5.54 24.62 -10.50
C MET A 3 5.33 23.22 -9.96
N PHE A 4 4.12 22.66 -10.12
CA PHE A 4 3.79 21.31 -9.63
C PHE A 4 4.82 20.28 -10.09
N GLY A 5 5.22 19.40 -9.18
CA GLY A 5 6.10 18.27 -9.48
C GLY A 5 5.48 17.34 -10.52
N GLN A 6 6.17 17.19 -11.65
CA GLN A 6 5.80 16.27 -12.74
C GLN A 6 6.91 15.25 -12.96
N VAL A 7 6.52 14.00 -13.20
CA VAL A 7 7.44 12.91 -13.55
C VAL A 7 6.96 12.23 -14.82
N TYR A 8 7.87 11.98 -15.75
CA TYR A 8 7.63 11.12 -16.91
C TYR A 8 8.78 10.13 -17.12
N VAL A 9 8.54 9.05 -17.85
CA VAL A 9 9.55 8.02 -18.15
C VAL A 9 10.10 8.25 -19.57
N LYS A 10 11.42 8.31 -19.71
CA LYS A 10 12.11 8.30 -21.01
C LYS A 10 13.37 7.45 -20.91
N ASN A 11 13.55 6.51 -21.83
CA ASN A 11 14.68 5.57 -21.85
C ASN A 11 14.84 4.81 -20.52
N SER A 12 13.72 4.31 -19.97
CA SER A 12 13.67 3.59 -18.68
C SER A 12 14.18 4.38 -17.46
N GLN A 13 14.16 5.71 -17.53
CA GLN A 13 14.55 6.61 -16.45
C GLN A 13 13.44 7.62 -16.15
N TYR A 14 13.29 7.97 -14.88
CA TYR A 14 12.46 9.12 -14.49
C TYR A 14 13.11 10.43 -14.94
N LYS A 15 12.28 11.30 -15.50
CA LYS A 15 12.60 12.67 -15.82
C LYS A 15 11.67 13.55 -14.98
N ILE A 16 12.28 14.32 -14.10
CA ILE A 16 11.60 15.10 -13.07
C ILE A 16 11.62 16.57 -13.50
N LYS A 17 10.49 17.25 -13.34
CA LYS A 17 10.35 18.68 -13.63
C LYS A 17 9.48 19.34 -12.57
N GLY A 18 9.84 20.54 -12.13
CA GLY A 18 9.09 21.28 -11.10
C GLY A 18 9.59 21.01 -9.69
N ASP A 19 8.84 21.53 -8.73
CA ASP A 19 9.19 21.51 -7.32
C ASP A 19 8.58 20.28 -6.63
N PHE A 20 9.41 19.52 -5.90
CA PHE A 20 8.98 18.33 -5.13
C PHE A 20 9.00 18.56 -3.62
N HIS A 21 9.45 19.73 -3.20
CA HIS A 21 9.50 20.15 -1.81
C HIS A 21 9.25 21.66 -1.74
N HIS A 22 8.39 22.08 -0.82
CA HIS A 22 8.16 23.50 -0.53
C HIS A 22 8.61 23.80 0.89
N LEU A 23 9.77 24.45 1.00
CA LEU A 23 10.28 24.90 2.30
C LEU A 23 9.45 26.09 2.76
N THR A 24 8.65 25.86 3.80
CA THR A 24 7.92 26.93 4.48
C THR A 24 8.56 27.13 5.85
N PRO A 25 8.91 28.38 6.23
CA PRO A 25 9.44 28.65 7.55
C PRO A 25 8.46 28.22 8.64
N ASN A 26 9.04 27.66 9.70
CA ASN A 26 8.34 27.43 10.94
C ASN A 26 7.87 28.76 11.55
N MET A 27 6.61 28.84 11.99
CA MET A 27 6.02 30.03 12.61
C MET A 27 5.76 29.79 14.10
N PRO A 28 6.06 30.74 15.00
CA PRO A 28 5.71 30.62 16.41
C PRO A 28 4.19 30.47 16.63
N ILE A 29 3.81 29.57 17.53
CA ILE A 29 2.45 29.48 18.08
C ILE A 29 2.47 30.23 19.42
N ARG A 30 1.59 31.22 19.58
CA ARG A 30 1.55 32.10 20.75
C ARG A 30 0.17 32.11 21.39
N ASP A 31 0.15 32.18 22.72
CA ASP A 31 -1.08 32.25 23.51
C ASP A 31 -1.63 33.68 23.52
N ALA A 32 -2.73 33.94 22.82
CA ALA A 32 -3.30 35.30 22.77
C ALA A 32 -3.91 35.74 24.11
N ASP A 33 -4.32 34.80 24.97
CA ASP A 33 -5.00 35.07 26.24
C ASP A 33 -4.01 35.14 27.42
N ASP A 34 -2.84 34.48 27.32
CA ASP A 34 -1.75 34.52 28.32
C ASP A 34 -0.52 35.30 27.83
N GLY A 35 -0.74 36.56 27.43
CA GLY A 35 0.34 37.52 27.18
C GLY A 35 1.28 37.16 26.03
N TRP A 36 0.78 36.47 25.00
CA TRP A 36 1.53 36.08 23.78
C TRP A 36 2.76 35.20 24.05
N LYS A 37 2.75 34.44 25.16
CA LYS A 37 3.79 33.48 25.48
C LYS A 37 3.96 32.46 24.36
N LEU A 38 5.20 32.05 24.13
CA LEU A 38 5.53 31.03 23.13
C LEU A 38 5.06 29.66 23.64
N LEU A 39 4.15 29.02 22.90
CA LEU A 39 3.65 27.68 23.24
C LEU A 39 4.20 26.58 22.32
N GLY A 40 4.64 26.96 21.12
CA GLY A 40 5.12 25.99 20.16
C GLY A 40 5.51 26.64 18.84
N VAL A 41 5.62 25.82 17.81
CA VAL A 41 6.09 26.22 16.49
C VAL A 41 5.40 25.36 15.44
N THR A 42 4.90 25.98 14.37
CA THR A 42 4.38 25.25 13.21
C THR A 42 5.53 24.57 12.50
N ASN A 43 5.30 23.36 11.98
CA ASN A 43 6.27 22.60 11.20
C ASN A 43 5.64 22.13 9.89
N PRO A 44 5.39 23.06 8.94
CA PRO A 44 4.78 22.72 7.67
C PRO A 44 5.69 21.77 6.88
N ARG A 45 5.16 20.60 6.52
CA ARG A 45 5.81 19.65 5.62
C ARG A 45 4.98 19.51 4.36
N ASP A 46 5.51 20.02 3.25
CA ASP A 46 4.91 19.85 1.93
C ASP A 46 5.94 19.19 1.01
N MET A 47 5.65 17.96 0.63
CA MET A 47 6.50 17.10 -0.18
C MET A 47 5.65 16.35 -1.19
N THR A 48 6.05 16.40 -2.45
CA THR A 48 5.52 15.50 -3.48
C THR A 48 6.36 14.24 -3.49
N TYR A 49 5.75 13.09 -3.21
CA TYR A 49 6.44 11.80 -3.24
C TYR A 49 6.32 11.16 -4.62
N ILE A 50 7.44 10.63 -5.14
CA ILE A 50 7.42 9.77 -6.33
C ILE A 50 7.21 8.34 -5.87
N HIS A 51 6.01 7.81 -6.09
CA HIS A 51 5.70 6.41 -5.79
C HIS A 51 5.82 5.55 -7.05
N SER A 52 6.80 4.65 -7.04
CA SER A 52 7.05 3.72 -8.14
C SER A 52 6.20 2.44 -8.01
N TYR A 53 4.88 2.54 -8.19
CA TYR A 53 4.01 1.35 -8.24
C TYR A 53 4.08 0.61 -9.59
N GLY A 54 4.95 1.03 -10.51
CA GLY A 54 4.89 0.63 -11.92
C GLY A 54 4.90 -0.87 -12.17
N GLY A 55 5.63 -1.65 -11.37
CA GLY A 55 5.58 -3.12 -11.53
C GLY A 55 4.41 -3.79 -10.81
N GLU A 56 3.74 -3.10 -9.88
CA GLU A 56 2.51 -3.56 -9.22
C GLU A 56 1.25 -3.01 -9.92
N ALA A 57 1.40 -2.12 -10.91
CA ALA A 57 0.28 -1.50 -11.62
C ALA A 57 -0.68 -2.55 -12.21
N VAL A 58 -0.14 -3.67 -12.73
CA VAL A 58 -0.94 -4.79 -13.25
C VAL A 58 -1.86 -5.39 -12.20
N PHE A 59 -1.44 -5.44 -10.93
CA PHE A 59 -2.25 -5.91 -9.82
C PHE A 59 -3.42 -4.97 -9.57
N PHE A 60 -3.16 -3.67 -9.38
CA PHE A 60 -4.21 -2.67 -9.13
C PHE A 60 -5.20 -2.53 -10.30
N GLU A 61 -4.70 -2.52 -11.53
CA GLU A 61 -5.54 -2.50 -12.72
C GLU A 61 -6.44 -3.75 -12.78
N SER A 62 -5.92 -4.92 -12.44
CA SER A 62 -6.69 -6.17 -12.47
C SER A 62 -7.74 -6.26 -11.36
N LEU A 63 -7.50 -5.66 -10.19
CA LEU A 63 -8.52 -5.56 -9.13
C LEU A 63 -9.79 -4.85 -9.64
N SER A 64 -9.64 -3.77 -10.43
CA SER A 64 -10.78 -3.08 -11.05
C SER A 64 -11.58 -3.95 -12.02
N LYS A 65 -10.96 -5.02 -12.54
CA LYS A 65 -11.55 -6.00 -13.45
C LYS A 65 -12.05 -7.25 -12.72
N GLY A 66 -12.11 -7.21 -11.39
CA GLY A 66 -12.58 -8.31 -10.55
C GLY A 66 -11.61 -9.50 -10.49
N LYS A 67 -10.34 -9.28 -10.81
CA LYS A 67 -9.29 -10.31 -10.78
C LYS A 67 -8.33 -10.07 -9.62
N LEU A 68 -8.06 -11.11 -8.85
CA LEU A 68 -7.02 -11.09 -7.82
C LEU A 68 -5.75 -11.74 -8.38
N LEU A 69 -4.78 -10.90 -8.74
CA LEU A 69 -3.48 -11.37 -9.20
C LEU A 69 -2.52 -11.58 -8.01
N ALA A 70 -1.69 -12.60 -8.12
CA ALA A 70 -0.51 -12.85 -7.31
C ALA A 70 0.74 -12.84 -8.19
N SER A 71 1.89 -13.05 -7.56
CA SER A 71 3.14 -13.29 -8.29
C SER A 71 3.82 -14.58 -7.84
N ARG A 72 4.53 -15.26 -8.74
CA ARG A 72 5.19 -16.54 -8.48
C ARG A 72 6.67 -16.49 -8.84
N CYS A 73 7.52 -17.08 -7.99
CA CYS A 73 8.93 -17.24 -8.34
C CYS A 73 9.13 -18.41 -9.32
N ASP A 74 9.48 -18.11 -10.57
CA ASP A 74 9.75 -19.14 -11.60
C ASP A 74 11.24 -19.38 -11.86
N ASN A 75 12.13 -18.73 -11.09
CA ASN A 75 13.57 -18.85 -11.27
C ASN A 75 14.05 -20.30 -10.96
N PRO A 76 14.61 -21.04 -11.93
CA PRO A 76 15.06 -22.41 -11.73
C PRO A 76 16.23 -22.54 -10.74
N LYS A 77 16.94 -21.45 -10.46
CA LYS A 77 18.05 -21.40 -9.49
C LYS A 77 17.61 -20.99 -8.08
N CYS A 78 16.32 -20.69 -7.88
CA CYS A 78 15.80 -20.32 -6.57
C CYS A 78 15.44 -21.58 -5.78
N GLU A 79 15.87 -21.66 -4.52
CA GLU A 79 15.46 -22.71 -3.58
C GLU A 79 13.94 -22.73 -3.39
N TYR A 80 13.32 -21.55 -3.35
CA TYR A 80 11.88 -21.34 -3.18
C TYR A 80 11.14 -21.16 -4.51
N LYS A 81 11.60 -21.84 -5.57
CA LYS A 81 10.88 -21.86 -6.85
C LYS A 81 9.46 -22.39 -6.63
N GLY A 82 8.49 -21.73 -7.25
CA GLY A 82 7.08 -22.07 -7.17
C GLY A 82 6.33 -21.34 -6.07
N SER A 83 7.01 -20.67 -5.13
CA SER A 83 6.36 -19.84 -4.11
C SER A 83 5.48 -18.77 -4.75
N VAL A 84 4.22 -18.73 -4.32
CA VAL A 84 3.20 -17.76 -4.74
C VAL A 84 3.02 -16.72 -3.64
N TYR A 85 3.02 -15.44 -4.02
CA TYR A 85 2.99 -14.31 -3.10
C TYR A 85 1.75 -13.45 -3.28
N GLN A 86 1.11 -13.14 -2.15
CA GLN A 86 0.02 -12.18 -1.98
C GLN A 86 0.15 -11.47 -0.61
N PRO A 87 0.47 -10.17 -0.49
CA PRO A 87 0.41 -9.12 -1.52
C PRO A 87 1.31 -9.34 -2.74
N PHE A 88 0.80 -8.93 -3.90
CA PHE A 88 1.52 -8.94 -5.18
C PHE A 88 2.86 -8.22 -5.03
N ARG A 89 3.93 -8.84 -5.54
CA ARG A 89 5.29 -8.29 -5.53
C ARG A 89 6.02 -8.59 -6.82
N ILE A 90 6.82 -7.66 -7.30
CA ILE A 90 7.51 -7.79 -8.60
C ILE A 90 8.67 -8.79 -8.52
N HIS A 91 9.30 -8.91 -7.35
CA HIS A 91 10.51 -9.71 -7.15
C HIS A 91 10.32 -10.75 -6.04
N CYS A 92 10.95 -11.90 -6.23
CA CYS A 92 11.07 -12.93 -5.21
C CYS A 92 11.91 -12.38 -4.04
N PRO A 93 11.45 -12.48 -2.79
CA PRO A 93 12.22 -12.00 -1.63
C PRO A 93 13.52 -12.79 -1.43
N ASP A 94 13.56 -14.06 -1.85
CA ASP A 94 14.70 -14.93 -1.61
C ASP A 94 15.80 -14.76 -2.65
N CYS A 95 15.44 -14.80 -3.95
CA CYS A 95 16.43 -14.77 -5.03
C CYS A 95 16.52 -13.43 -5.78
N LEU A 96 15.69 -12.44 -5.40
CA LEU A 96 15.56 -11.11 -6.05
C LEU A 96 15.20 -11.13 -7.55
N GLY A 97 14.98 -12.32 -8.10
CA GLY A 97 14.55 -12.53 -9.47
C GLY A 97 13.14 -11.98 -9.68
N LYS A 98 12.85 -11.52 -10.90
CA LYS A 98 11.50 -11.07 -11.26
C LYS A 98 10.51 -12.23 -11.19
N ASN A 99 9.41 -12.05 -10.47
CA ASN A 99 8.31 -13.00 -10.42
C ASN A 99 7.48 -12.94 -11.70
N SER A 100 6.85 -14.06 -12.04
CA SER A 100 5.79 -14.11 -13.04
C SER A 100 4.45 -13.71 -12.41
N VAL A 101 3.52 -13.25 -13.24
CA VAL A 101 2.16 -12.91 -12.83
C VAL A 101 1.30 -14.18 -12.84
N LEU A 102 0.51 -14.39 -11.80
CA LEU A 102 -0.42 -15.51 -11.66
C LEU A 102 -1.82 -14.97 -11.35
N ASP A 103 -2.83 -15.40 -12.09
CA ASP A 103 -4.23 -15.14 -11.72
C ASP A 103 -4.65 -16.16 -10.65
N MET A 104 -4.87 -15.69 -9.42
CA MET A 104 -5.27 -16.54 -8.29
C MET A 104 -6.75 -16.36 -7.91
N THR A 105 -7.55 -15.77 -8.80
CA THR A 105 -8.96 -15.45 -8.52
C THR A 105 -9.76 -16.69 -8.11
N ASP A 106 -9.57 -17.81 -8.80
CA ASP A 106 -10.27 -19.06 -8.49
C ASP A 106 -9.79 -19.70 -7.18
N ILE A 107 -8.50 -19.57 -6.84
CA ILE A 107 -7.96 -20.03 -5.55
C ILE A 107 -8.62 -19.21 -4.44
N ALA A 108 -8.61 -17.88 -4.56
CA ALA A 108 -9.24 -16.98 -3.61
C ALA A 108 -10.72 -17.30 -3.37
N ARG A 109 -11.49 -17.53 -4.45
CA ARG A 109 -12.92 -17.87 -4.33
C ARG A 109 -13.18 -19.18 -3.59
N LYS A 110 -12.26 -20.14 -3.65
CA LYS A 110 -12.46 -21.51 -3.14
C LYS A 110 -11.80 -21.77 -1.79
N THR A 111 -10.70 -21.08 -1.49
CA THR A 111 -9.81 -21.48 -0.39
C THR A 111 -9.50 -20.36 0.60
N SER A 112 -10.05 -19.16 0.42
CA SER A 112 -9.88 -18.07 1.38
C SER A 112 -10.35 -18.45 2.78
N LYS A 113 -9.48 -18.25 3.78
CA LYS A 113 -9.80 -18.38 5.20
C LYS A 113 -9.31 -17.15 5.95
N ILE A 114 -10.08 -16.72 6.94
CA ILE A 114 -9.64 -15.66 7.85
C ILE A 114 -8.60 -16.30 8.79
N HIS A 115 -7.34 -15.90 8.63
CA HIS A 115 -6.24 -16.33 9.48
C HIS A 115 -6.30 -15.64 10.86
N THR A 116 -6.57 -14.34 10.86
CA THR A 116 -6.80 -13.55 12.08
C THR A 116 -7.58 -12.29 11.73
N PHE A 117 -8.16 -11.63 12.73
CA PHE A 117 -8.90 -10.40 12.54
C PHE A 117 -8.75 -9.46 13.73
N MET A 118 -9.02 -8.17 13.50
CA MET A 118 -9.13 -7.17 14.55
C MET A 118 -10.32 -6.24 14.31
N MET A 119 -10.93 -5.78 15.40
CA MET A 119 -12.04 -4.83 15.39
C MET A 119 -11.52 -3.44 15.76
N CYS A 120 -11.62 -2.50 14.82
CA CYS A 120 -11.25 -1.11 15.04
C CYS A 120 -12.52 -0.27 15.33
N GLU A 121 -12.80 -0.11 16.63
CA GLU A 121 -13.90 0.71 17.15
C GLU A 121 -13.70 2.21 16.88
N ARG A 122 -12.44 2.65 16.84
CA ARG A 122 -12.06 4.06 16.68
C ARG A 122 -11.01 4.19 15.58
N SER A 123 -11.41 4.73 14.44
CA SER A 123 -10.51 5.10 13.35
C SER A 123 -9.96 6.52 13.55
N GLY A 124 -8.83 6.79 12.91
CA GLY A 124 -8.36 8.17 12.70
C GLY A 124 -9.34 9.01 11.87
N ALA A 125 -9.08 10.32 11.83
CA ALA A 125 -9.85 11.26 11.02
C ALA A 125 -9.83 10.87 9.53
N PHE A 126 -10.92 11.16 8.82
CA PHE A 126 -11.09 10.92 7.37
C PHE A 126 -11.13 9.45 6.90
N ASN A 127 -11.25 8.47 7.80
CA ASN A 127 -11.52 7.10 7.38
C ASN A 127 -12.97 6.99 6.86
N MET A 128 -13.13 6.35 5.69
CA MET A 128 -14.42 6.22 4.99
C MET A 128 -15.15 4.90 5.31
N LEU A 129 -14.52 3.97 6.04
CA LEU A 129 -15.11 2.68 6.37
C LEU A 129 -16.06 2.79 7.56
N ASN A 130 -17.14 2.03 7.53
CA ASN A 130 -18.09 1.94 8.63
C ASN A 130 -17.44 1.32 9.87
N LYS A 131 -17.75 1.89 11.05
CA LYS A 131 -17.28 1.41 12.33
C LYS A 131 -18.29 0.42 12.94
N PRO A 132 -17.83 -0.62 13.68
CA PRO A 132 -16.42 -1.00 13.84
C PRO A 132 -15.83 -1.55 12.53
N ILE A 133 -14.60 -1.15 12.21
CA ILE A 133 -13.91 -1.65 11.00
C ILE A 133 -13.34 -3.03 11.29
N LYS A 134 -13.71 -4.01 10.46
CA LYS A 134 -13.33 -5.42 10.58
C LYS A 134 -12.10 -5.69 9.72
N PHE A 135 -10.90 -5.46 10.25
CA PHE A 135 -9.69 -5.82 9.50
C PHE A 135 -9.47 -7.33 9.58
N ILE A 136 -9.17 -7.94 8.44
CA ILE A 136 -8.96 -9.38 8.31
C ILE A 136 -7.62 -9.65 7.63
N ASN A 137 -6.98 -10.70 8.08
CA ASN A 137 -5.81 -11.28 7.44
C ASN A 137 -6.25 -12.61 6.82
N ILE A 138 -6.01 -12.79 5.53
CA ILE A 138 -6.56 -13.89 4.74
C ILE A 138 -5.42 -14.79 4.26
N GLU A 139 -5.58 -16.09 4.49
CA GLU A 139 -4.73 -17.13 3.91
C GLU A 139 -5.44 -17.82 2.74
N PHE A 140 -4.65 -18.39 1.83
CA PHE A 140 -5.13 -19.10 0.65
C PHE A 140 -4.29 -20.36 0.47
N ASP A 141 -4.92 -21.47 0.08
CA ASP A 141 -4.19 -22.70 -0.20
C ASP A 141 -3.13 -22.48 -1.30
N GLY A 142 -1.89 -22.89 -1.03
CA GLY A 142 -0.77 -22.78 -1.96
C GLY A 142 -0.16 -21.38 -2.09
N VAL A 143 -0.55 -20.42 -1.24
CA VAL A 143 0.04 -19.07 -1.20
C VAL A 143 0.87 -18.90 0.06
N CYS A 144 2.10 -18.41 -0.08
CA CYS A 144 3.10 -18.39 0.99
C CYS A 144 2.92 -17.24 1.98
N THR A 145 2.05 -16.27 1.68
CA THR A 145 1.90 -15.03 2.46
C THR A 145 0.43 -14.74 2.73
N ILE A 146 0.20 -13.89 3.73
CA ILE A 146 -1.13 -13.52 4.23
C ILE A 146 -1.50 -12.15 3.67
N LEU A 147 -2.71 -12.03 3.12
CA LEU A 147 -3.25 -10.78 2.60
C LEU A 147 -4.05 -10.04 3.67
N MET A 148 -3.65 -8.82 3.99
CA MET A 148 -4.44 -7.92 4.82
C MET A 148 -5.54 -7.25 3.99
N SER A 149 -6.77 -7.25 4.52
CA SER A 149 -7.94 -6.62 3.92
C SER A 149 -8.94 -6.19 5.01
N TYR A 150 -10.15 -5.81 4.61
CA TYR A 150 -11.28 -5.60 5.52
C TYR A 150 -12.47 -6.46 5.10
N LEU A 151 -13.27 -6.90 6.08
CA LEU A 151 -14.49 -7.67 5.84
C LEU A 151 -15.66 -6.71 5.62
N SER A 152 -16.14 -6.65 4.38
CA SER A 152 -17.24 -5.76 3.99
C SER A 152 -18.63 -6.32 4.30
N VAL A 153 -18.77 -7.65 4.40
CA VAL A 153 -20.04 -8.35 4.63
C VAL A 153 -19.85 -9.44 5.66
N GLY A 154 -20.81 -9.56 6.59
CA GLY A 154 -20.79 -10.55 7.67
C GLY A 154 -19.88 -10.17 8.83
N ASP A 155 -19.67 -11.12 9.73
CA ASP A 155 -18.81 -11.01 10.90
C ASP A 155 -17.67 -12.03 10.79
N PRO A 156 -16.44 -11.67 11.21
CA PRO A 156 -15.34 -12.61 11.19
C PRO A 156 -15.56 -13.70 12.24
N VAL A 157 -15.42 -14.96 11.82
CA VAL A 157 -15.45 -16.15 12.68
C VAL A 157 -14.22 -16.98 12.31
N ILE A 158 -13.52 -17.51 13.32
CA ILE A 158 -12.41 -18.46 13.15
C ILE A 158 -12.99 -19.87 13.17
#